data_AF-A0AAF0EXR5-F1
#
_entry.id   AF-A0AAF0EXR5-F1
#
_cell.length_a   1.000
_cell.length_b   1.000
_cell.length_c   1.000
_cell.angle_alpha   90.00
_cell.angle_beta   90.00
_cell.angle_gamma   90.00
#
_symmetry.space_group_name_H-M   'P 1'
#
loop_
_entity.id
_entity.type
_entity.pdbx_description
1 polymer ?
#
loop_
_entity_poly.entity_id
_entity_poly.type
_entity_poly.pdbx_seq_one_letter_code
_entity_poly.pdbx_strand_id
1 'polypeptide(L)'
;MRIAQLVLGACLGLGAVLCADEAPELNVVTTFPNNPFSLVQNGRSNRVVFSVTHPPKADRALVLEEITGAFLNPAKADGQKSRVMRNMTTTKLKSVPVRNVNGQPLQIPYDFYSEFKPQQLDVEFRFKVLDQGNSKRYNINVYRGSVTVEEPAQSLLDPQLLSVYALLALLVGGIAYVAYTSYVAPSLRTKAPAKKRTAAPAPAPASSASDDWLPKERNLRPRKQAPKKK
;
A
#
# COMPACT_ATOMS: atom_id res chain seq x y z
N MET A 1 -42.76 -85.97 14.64
CA MET A 1 -42.82 -84.50 14.57
C MET A 1 -41.79 -84.04 13.55
N ARG A 2 -42.26 -83.49 12.43
CA ARG A 2 -41.42 -83.13 11.27
C ARG A 2 -40.99 -81.66 11.38
N ILE A 3 -39.69 -81.43 11.14
CA ILE A 3 -39.04 -80.11 11.07
C ILE A 3 -39.35 -79.51 9.69
N ALA A 4 -39.84 -78.27 9.64
CA ALA A 4 -40.04 -77.56 8.37
C ALA A 4 -39.76 -76.04 8.50
N GLN A 5 -38.60 -75.69 7.93
CA GLN A 5 -38.31 -74.58 7.02
C GLN A 5 -38.34 -73.10 7.47
N LEU A 6 -37.12 -72.58 7.33
CA LEU A 6 -36.55 -71.24 7.33
C LEU A 6 -36.90 -70.51 6.02
N VAL A 7 -37.31 -69.24 6.07
CA VAL A 7 -37.31 -68.34 4.90
C VAL A 7 -36.60 -67.04 5.27
N LEU A 8 -35.41 -66.89 4.67
CA LEU A 8 -34.52 -65.74 4.76
C LEU A 8 -34.81 -64.85 3.55
N GLY A 9 -35.38 -63.66 3.76
CA GLY A 9 -35.61 -62.66 2.73
C GLY A 9 -34.36 -61.81 2.49
N ALA A 10 -33.72 -61.97 1.34
CA ALA A 10 -32.58 -61.19 0.90
C ALA A 10 -33.04 -59.86 0.28
N CYS A 11 -32.72 -58.72 0.90
CA CYS A 11 -32.82 -57.41 0.28
C CYS A 11 -31.57 -57.14 -0.56
N LEU A 12 -31.77 -57.09 -1.88
CA LEU A 12 -30.81 -56.63 -2.88
C LEU A 12 -30.43 -55.17 -2.63
N GLY A 13 -29.16 -54.94 -2.27
CA GLY A 13 -28.57 -53.61 -2.27
C GLY A 13 -28.19 -53.20 -3.70
N LEU A 14 -28.86 -52.19 -4.25
CA LEU A 14 -28.38 -51.44 -5.40
C LEU A 14 -27.21 -50.56 -4.93
N GLY A 15 -25.99 -51.01 -5.14
CA GLY A 15 -24.79 -50.18 -4.99
C GLY A 15 -24.68 -49.24 -6.19
N ALA A 16 -25.11 -47.99 -6.02
CA ALA A 16 -24.76 -46.92 -6.95
C ALA A 16 -23.25 -46.64 -6.81
N VAL A 17 -22.47 -47.06 -7.81
CA VAL A 17 -21.07 -46.63 -7.98
C VAL A 17 -21.10 -45.14 -8.33
N LEU A 18 -20.93 -44.30 -7.33
CA LEU A 18 -20.58 -42.89 -7.52
C LEU A 18 -19.20 -42.86 -8.18
N CYS A 19 -19.15 -42.60 -9.48
CA CYS A 19 -17.90 -42.19 -10.13
C CYS A 19 -17.42 -40.92 -9.44
N ALA A 20 -16.42 -41.06 -8.57
CA ALA A 20 -15.67 -39.93 -8.05
C ALA A 20 -14.99 -39.27 -9.26
N ASP A 21 -15.51 -38.11 -9.62
CA ASP A 21 -15.00 -37.31 -10.71
C ASP A 21 -13.63 -36.75 -10.30
N GLU A 22 -12.59 -37.49 -10.65
CA GLU A 22 -11.21 -37.22 -10.26
C GLU A 22 -10.72 -35.91 -10.86
N ALA A 23 -10.13 -35.06 -10.01
CA ALA A 23 -9.61 -33.76 -10.38
C ALA A 23 -8.51 -33.90 -11.45
N PRO A 24 -8.46 -33.00 -12.44
CA PRO A 24 -7.45 -33.11 -13.49
C PRO A 24 -6.05 -32.89 -12.92
N GLU A 25 -5.13 -33.81 -13.23
CA GLU A 25 -3.72 -33.69 -12.89
C GLU A 25 -3.02 -32.71 -13.84
N LEU A 26 -2.44 -31.64 -13.28
CA LEU A 26 -1.64 -30.66 -14.02
C LEU A 26 -0.22 -30.66 -13.45
N ASN A 27 0.79 -30.80 -14.32
CA ASN A 27 2.17 -30.63 -13.92
C ASN A 27 2.54 -29.15 -14.07
N VAL A 28 2.80 -28.47 -12.96
CA VAL A 28 3.12 -27.05 -12.97
C VAL A 28 4.47 -26.81 -12.30
N VAL A 29 5.38 -26.20 -13.05
CA VAL A 29 6.68 -25.75 -12.52
C VAL A 29 6.60 -24.27 -12.24
N THR A 30 6.88 -23.88 -11.00
CA THR A 30 6.85 -22.48 -10.58
C THR A 30 8.25 -21.91 -10.54
N THR A 31 8.45 -20.71 -11.09
CA THR A 31 9.76 -20.04 -11.12
C THR A 31 9.61 -18.58 -10.72
N PHE A 32 10.54 -18.10 -9.90
CA PHE A 32 10.59 -16.71 -9.45
C PHE A 32 11.66 -15.96 -10.24
N PRO A 33 11.31 -15.25 -11.32
CA PRO A 33 12.29 -14.49 -12.09
C PRO A 33 12.90 -13.38 -11.23
N ASN A 34 14.22 -13.22 -11.30
CA ASN A 34 14.99 -12.22 -10.55
C ASN A 34 14.99 -12.40 -9.02
N ASN A 35 14.59 -13.58 -8.53
CA ASN A 35 14.52 -13.85 -7.09
C ASN A 35 14.93 -15.29 -6.75
N PRO A 36 16.24 -15.57 -6.69
CA PRO A 36 16.75 -16.91 -6.39
C PRO A 36 16.60 -17.32 -4.92
N PHE A 37 16.33 -16.36 -4.02
CA PHE A 37 16.28 -16.57 -2.57
C PHE A 37 14.85 -16.58 -2.01
N SER A 38 13.82 -16.58 -2.87
CA SER A 38 12.41 -16.51 -2.44
C SER A 38 12.11 -15.30 -1.54
N LEU A 39 12.77 -14.18 -1.82
CA LEU A 39 12.66 -12.90 -1.13
C LEU A 39 11.52 -12.06 -1.69
N VAL A 40 10.44 -11.88 -0.93
CA VAL A 40 9.31 -11.06 -1.35
C VAL A 40 9.50 -9.65 -0.83
N GLN A 41 9.68 -8.70 -1.74
CA GLN A 41 9.85 -7.29 -1.37
C GLN A 41 8.49 -6.68 -1.01
N ASN A 42 8.39 -6.13 0.19
CA ASN A 42 7.19 -5.47 0.68
C ASN A 42 6.90 -4.18 -0.13
N GLY A 43 5.62 -3.92 -0.44
CA GLY A 43 5.21 -2.72 -1.19
C GLY A 43 5.63 -2.68 -2.66
N ARG A 44 6.25 -3.73 -3.20
CA ARG A 44 6.64 -3.84 -4.63
C ARG A 44 5.97 -5.04 -5.29
N SER A 45 5.86 -4.98 -6.62
CA SER A 45 5.36 -6.09 -7.42
C SER A 45 6.39 -7.21 -7.46
N ASN A 46 6.01 -8.37 -6.94
CA ASN A 46 6.80 -9.60 -7.01
C ASN A 46 6.19 -10.51 -8.07
N ARG A 47 7.01 -10.91 -9.04
CA ARG A 47 6.57 -11.73 -10.18
C ARG A 47 6.87 -13.20 -9.95
N VAL A 48 5.91 -14.04 -10.33
CA VAL A 48 6.04 -15.51 -10.41
C VAL A 48 5.64 -15.93 -11.81
N VAL A 49 6.33 -16.90 -12.37
CA VAL A 49 5.97 -17.49 -13.66
C VAL A 49 5.65 -18.96 -13.43
N PHE A 50 4.44 -19.34 -13.80
CA PHE A 50 3.98 -20.73 -13.78
C PHE A 50 4.14 -21.33 -15.17
N SER A 51 4.94 -22.38 -15.28
CA SER A 51 5.09 -23.18 -16.50
C SER A 51 4.20 -24.41 -16.37
N VAL A 52 3.03 -24.36 -17.02
CA VAL A 52 2.03 -25.42 -17.00
C VAL A 52 2.30 -26.38 -18.14
N THR A 53 2.48 -27.65 -17.81
CA THR A 53 2.63 -28.74 -18.77
C THR A 53 1.48 -29.72 -18.59
N HIS A 54 0.71 -29.93 -19.65
CA HIS A 54 -0.38 -30.89 -19.62
C HIS A 54 0.16 -32.31 -19.88
N PRO A 55 -0.11 -33.31 -19.01
CA PRO A 55 0.35 -34.67 -19.25
C PRO A 55 -0.39 -35.29 -20.45
N PRO A 56 0.30 -36.02 -21.35
CA PRO A 56 -0.31 -36.60 -22.55
C PRO A 56 -1.45 -37.59 -22.30
N LYS A 57 -1.60 -38.09 -21.06
CA LYS A 57 -2.58 -39.13 -20.70
C LYS A 57 -4.00 -38.58 -20.43
N ALA A 58 -4.16 -37.26 -20.29
CA ALA A 58 -5.45 -36.65 -20.01
C ALA A 58 -5.99 -35.94 -21.27
N ASP A 59 -6.84 -36.60 -22.04
CA ASP A 59 -7.46 -36.03 -23.26
C ASP A 59 -8.60 -35.03 -22.91
N ARG A 60 -8.44 -34.26 -21.83
CA ARG A 60 -9.43 -33.32 -21.31
C ARG A 60 -9.09 -31.90 -21.76
N ALA A 61 -10.06 -31.21 -22.35
CA ALA A 61 -9.91 -29.81 -22.74
C ALA A 61 -10.08 -28.90 -21.50
N LEU A 62 -8.95 -28.51 -20.91
CA LEU A 62 -8.91 -27.67 -19.71
C LEU A 62 -8.70 -26.21 -20.07
N VAL A 63 -9.43 -25.32 -19.40
CA VAL A 63 -9.35 -23.87 -19.57
C VAL A 63 -9.08 -23.23 -18.22
N LEU A 64 -8.01 -22.44 -18.15
CA LEU A 64 -7.67 -21.69 -16.95
C LEU A 64 -8.49 -20.39 -16.90
N GLU A 65 -9.30 -20.25 -15.85
CA GLU A 65 -10.16 -19.08 -15.64
C GLU A 65 -9.51 -18.07 -14.69
N GLU A 66 -8.94 -18.52 -13.57
CA GLU A 66 -8.44 -17.62 -12.53
C GLU A 66 -7.18 -18.17 -11.85
N ILE A 67 -6.27 -17.25 -11.49
CA ILE A 67 -5.13 -17.51 -10.62
C ILE A 67 -5.36 -16.78 -9.30
N THR A 68 -5.20 -17.48 -8.18
CA THR A 68 -5.28 -16.89 -6.85
C THR A 68 -4.10 -17.37 -6.01
N GLY A 69 -3.65 -16.54 -5.07
CA GLY A 69 -2.66 -16.93 -4.08
C GLY A 69 -3.12 -16.61 -2.66
N ALA A 70 -2.43 -17.15 -1.67
CA ALA A 70 -2.62 -16.85 -0.28
C ALA A 70 -1.28 -16.89 0.48
N PHE A 71 -1.13 -15.98 1.44
CA PHE A 71 -0.09 -16.04 2.44
C PHE A 71 -0.58 -16.81 3.65
N LEU A 72 0.21 -17.78 4.08
CA LEU A 72 -0.06 -18.68 5.17
C LEU A 72 0.95 -18.46 6.30
N ASN A 73 0.51 -18.69 7.52
CA ASN A 73 1.37 -18.69 8.69
C ASN A 73 2.11 -20.05 8.78
N PRO A 74 3.45 -20.07 8.78
CA PRO A 74 4.23 -21.31 8.87
C PRO A 74 4.11 -21.99 10.24
N ALA A 75 3.77 -21.26 11.30
CA ALA A 75 3.64 -21.81 12.66
C ALA A 75 2.34 -22.61 12.88
N LYS A 76 1.40 -22.58 11.93
CA LYS A 76 0.08 -23.23 12.07
C LYS A 76 -0.08 -24.36 11.07
N ALA A 77 -0.64 -25.47 11.52
CA ALA A 77 -0.92 -26.65 10.71
C ALA A 77 -2.18 -26.49 9.85
N ASP A 78 -2.33 -27.36 8.83
CA ASP A 78 -3.45 -27.29 7.89
C ASP A 78 -4.78 -27.55 8.61
N GLY A 79 -5.79 -26.75 8.28
CA GLY A 79 -7.10 -26.80 8.94
C GLY A 79 -7.21 -25.98 10.24
N GLN A 80 -6.12 -25.40 10.75
CA GLN A 80 -6.19 -24.51 11.90
C GLN A 80 -6.76 -23.13 11.55
N LYS A 81 -7.56 -22.57 12.47
CA LYS A 81 -8.10 -21.22 12.33
C LYS A 81 -6.97 -20.18 12.20
N SER A 82 -7.14 -19.29 11.24
CA SER A 82 -6.17 -18.24 10.88
C SER A 82 -4.82 -18.77 10.40
N ARG A 83 -4.78 -19.95 9.76
CA ARG A 83 -3.61 -20.35 8.95
C ARG A 83 -3.43 -19.42 7.75
N VAL A 84 -4.52 -19.12 7.04
CA VAL A 84 -4.52 -18.11 5.99
C VAL A 84 -4.46 -16.74 6.64
N MET A 85 -3.36 -16.02 6.40
CA MET A 85 -3.16 -14.66 6.91
C MET A 85 -3.84 -13.64 5.99
N ARG A 86 -3.61 -13.78 4.68
CA ARG A 86 -4.20 -12.88 3.67
C ARG A 86 -4.26 -13.56 2.32
N ASN A 87 -5.38 -13.41 1.62
CA ASN A 87 -5.49 -13.80 0.22
C ASN A 87 -4.84 -12.74 -0.68
N MET A 88 -4.10 -13.18 -1.69
CA MET A 88 -3.54 -12.33 -2.72
C MET A 88 -4.62 -11.93 -3.74
N THR A 89 -4.30 -10.95 -4.59
CA THR A 89 -5.20 -10.48 -5.65
C THR A 89 -5.48 -11.59 -6.67
N THR A 90 -6.75 -11.93 -6.89
CA THR A 90 -7.12 -12.90 -7.93
C THR A 90 -6.98 -12.27 -9.31
N THR A 91 -6.20 -12.90 -10.19
CA THR A 91 -6.07 -12.51 -11.60
C THR A 91 -7.00 -13.38 -12.43
N LYS A 92 -8.01 -12.77 -13.05
CA LYS A 92 -8.89 -13.45 -14.00
C LYS A 92 -8.21 -13.49 -15.37
N LEU A 93 -8.11 -14.69 -15.92
CA LEU A 93 -7.61 -14.94 -17.26
C LEU A 93 -8.81 -15.07 -18.20
N LYS A 94 -8.68 -14.54 -19.43
CA LYS A 94 -9.73 -14.61 -20.46
C LYS A 94 -9.81 -16.02 -21.05
N SER A 95 -10.10 -17.02 -20.21
CA SER A 95 -10.30 -18.42 -20.58
C SER A 95 -9.14 -18.96 -21.41
N VAL A 96 -7.94 -18.98 -20.82
CA VAL A 96 -6.72 -19.42 -21.52
C VAL A 96 -6.73 -20.95 -21.59
N PRO A 97 -6.71 -21.57 -22.79
CA PRO A 97 -6.68 -23.02 -22.91
C PRO A 97 -5.34 -23.55 -22.40
N VAL A 98 -5.39 -24.53 -21.49
CA VAL A 98 -4.22 -25.22 -20.95
C VAL A 98 -3.80 -26.28 -21.96
N ARG A 99 -3.11 -25.84 -23.01
CA ARG A 99 -2.56 -26.71 -24.06
C ARG A 99 -1.12 -26.33 -24.31
N ASN A 100 -0.27 -27.32 -24.56
CA ASN A 100 1.09 -27.07 -25.00
C ASN A 100 1.01 -26.43 -26.40
N VAL A 101 1.40 -25.17 -26.51
CA VAL A 101 1.46 -24.48 -27.80
C VAL A 101 2.83 -24.81 -28.40
N ASN A 102 2.85 -25.52 -29.53
CA ASN A 102 4.09 -25.86 -30.25
C ASN A 102 5.11 -26.65 -29.41
N GLY A 103 4.65 -27.52 -28.50
CA GLY A 103 5.52 -28.32 -27.63
C GLY A 103 6.19 -27.55 -26.49
N GLN A 104 5.91 -26.26 -26.33
CA GLN A 104 6.38 -25.45 -25.20
C GLN A 104 5.36 -25.45 -24.06
N PRO A 105 5.81 -25.47 -22.80
CA PRO A 105 4.91 -25.33 -21.65
C PRO A 105 4.26 -23.94 -21.65
N LEU A 106 3.01 -23.88 -21.23
CA LEU A 106 2.27 -22.62 -21.14
C LEU A 106 2.81 -21.81 -19.96
N GLN A 107 3.45 -20.67 -20.23
CA GLN A 107 3.98 -19.78 -19.20
C GLN A 107 2.97 -18.69 -18.85
N ILE A 108 2.60 -18.61 -17.57
CA ILE A 108 1.66 -17.62 -17.08
C ILE A 108 2.31 -16.79 -15.98
N PRO A 109 2.58 -15.49 -16.23
CA PRO A 109 3.08 -14.59 -15.21
C PRO A 109 1.96 -14.19 -14.25
N TYR A 110 2.30 -14.10 -12.97
CA TYR A 110 1.43 -13.64 -11.90
C TYR A 110 2.21 -12.68 -11.02
N ASP A 111 1.71 -11.46 -10.92
CA ASP A 111 2.29 -10.39 -10.12
C ASP A 111 1.48 -10.22 -8.84
N PHE A 112 2.14 -10.26 -7.69
CA PHE A 112 1.51 -10.07 -6.39
C PHE A 112 2.28 -9.07 -5.52
N TYR A 113 1.60 -8.57 -4.49
CA TYR A 113 2.14 -7.61 -3.54
C TYR A 113 2.07 -8.18 -2.13
N SER A 114 3.08 -7.86 -1.32
CA SER A 114 3.12 -8.15 0.10
C SER A 114 3.02 -6.84 0.88
N GLU A 115 2.31 -6.88 2.00
CA GLU A 115 2.15 -5.77 2.95
C GLU A 115 2.30 -6.30 4.39
N PHE A 116 3.35 -7.10 4.62
CA PHE A 116 3.63 -7.71 5.91
C PHE A 116 4.92 -7.15 6.51
N LYS A 117 5.00 -7.18 7.84
CA LYS A 117 6.27 -6.92 8.53
C LYS A 117 7.31 -7.96 8.10
N PRO A 118 8.62 -7.64 8.16
CA PRO A 118 9.67 -8.58 7.81
C PRO A 118 9.56 -9.87 8.63
N GLN A 119 9.22 -10.97 7.97
CA GLN A 119 9.03 -12.28 8.58
C GLN A 119 9.02 -13.38 7.51
N GLN A 120 9.21 -14.62 7.92
CA GLN A 120 9.05 -15.78 7.06
C GLN A 120 7.56 -16.16 6.97
N LEU A 121 7.07 -16.36 5.75
CA LEU A 121 5.69 -16.75 5.46
C LEU A 121 5.68 -17.94 4.50
N ASP A 122 4.60 -18.70 4.55
CA ASP A 122 4.33 -19.69 3.50
C ASP A 122 3.44 -19.07 2.44
N VAL A 123 3.63 -19.42 1.18
CA VAL A 123 2.76 -19.04 0.06
C VAL A 123 2.12 -20.28 -0.53
N GLU A 124 0.87 -20.11 -0.93
CA GLU A 124 0.10 -21.11 -1.65
C GLU A 124 -0.51 -20.46 -2.89
N PHE A 125 -0.33 -21.07 -4.05
CA PHE A 125 -0.96 -20.64 -5.30
C PHE A 125 -1.95 -21.69 -5.78
N ARG A 126 -3.12 -21.23 -6.22
CA ARG A 126 -4.22 -22.06 -6.68
C ARG A 126 -4.74 -21.59 -8.03
N PHE A 127 -5.08 -22.55 -8.87
CA PHE A 127 -5.71 -22.32 -10.16
C PHE A 127 -7.16 -22.76 -10.13
N LYS A 128 -8.04 -21.94 -10.70
CA LYS A 128 -9.39 -22.36 -11.05
C LYS A 128 -9.43 -22.73 -12.52
N VAL A 129 -9.68 -24.00 -12.77
CA VAL A 129 -9.70 -24.59 -14.11
C VAL A 129 -11.11 -25.07 -14.41
N LEU A 130 -11.59 -24.75 -15.59
CA LEU A 130 -12.83 -25.27 -16.16
C LEU A 130 -12.50 -26.44 -17.08
N ASP A 131 -13.13 -27.58 -16.84
CA ASP A 131 -13.15 -28.69 -17.79
C ASP A 131 -14.26 -28.45 -18.82
N GLN A 132 -13.91 -28.27 -20.09
CA GLN A 132 -14.89 -28.04 -21.15
C GLN A 132 -15.74 -29.28 -21.44
N GLY A 133 -15.24 -30.49 -21.16
CA GLY A 133 -15.99 -31.72 -21.39
C GLY A 133 -17.13 -31.92 -20.40
N ASN A 134 -16.92 -31.56 -19.14
CA ASN A 134 -17.90 -31.76 -18.06
C ASN A 134 -18.54 -30.44 -17.57
N SER A 135 -18.08 -29.28 -18.06
CA SER A 135 -18.47 -27.94 -17.56
C SER A 135 -18.25 -27.76 -16.04
N LYS A 136 -17.35 -28.55 -15.45
CA LYS A 136 -17.04 -28.52 -14.02
C LYS A 136 -15.82 -27.67 -13.74
N ARG A 137 -15.85 -26.97 -12.61
CA ARG A 137 -14.75 -26.13 -12.13
C ARG A 137 -13.99 -26.84 -11.03
N TYR A 138 -12.67 -26.92 -11.19
CA TYR A 138 -11.76 -27.47 -10.19
C TYR A 138 -10.86 -26.38 -9.63
N ASN A 139 -10.59 -26.45 -8.34
CA ASN A 139 -9.63 -25.58 -7.67
C ASN A 139 -8.41 -26.42 -7.29
N ILE A 140 -7.31 -26.20 -8.01
CA ILE A 140 -6.12 -27.05 -7.93
C ILE A 140 -5.04 -26.26 -7.22
N ASN A 141 -4.41 -26.86 -6.21
CA ASN A 141 -3.22 -26.31 -5.59
C ASN A 141 -2.01 -26.57 -6.50
N VAL A 142 -1.32 -25.50 -6.87
CA VAL A 142 -0.29 -25.49 -7.90
C VAL A 142 1.10 -25.48 -7.28
N TYR A 143 1.27 -24.67 -6.24
CA TYR A 143 2.55 -24.48 -5.62
C TYR A 143 2.37 -24.10 -4.16
N ARG A 144 3.21 -24.69 -3.33
CA ARG A 144 3.35 -24.36 -1.92
C ARG A 144 4.82 -24.24 -1.60
N GLY A 145 5.22 -23.12 -1.03
CA GLY A 145 6.61 -22.87 -0.66
C GLY A 145 6.72 -21.84 0.45
N SER A 146 7.91 -21.74 1.03
CA SER A 146 8.21 -20.70 2.03
C SER A 146 8.93 -19.55 1.37
N VAL A 147 8.55 -18.33 1.74
CA VAL A 147 9.13 -17.07 1.27
C VAL A 147 9.48 -16.20 2.46
N THR A 148 10.52 -15.40 2.32
CA THR A 148 10.89 -14.41 3.33
C THR A 148 10.45 -13.05 2.85
N VAL A 149 9.61 -12.36 3.63
CA VAL A 149 9.22 -10.99 3.33
C VAL A 149 10.28 -10.06 3.88
N GLU A 150 10.80 -9.18 3.03
CA GLU A 150 11.75 -8.14 3.41
C GLU A 150 11.26 -6.76 2.99
N GLU A 151 11.55 -5.76 3.80
CA GLU A 151 11.29 -4.38 3.44
C GLU A 151 12.39 -3.85 2.52
N PRO A 152 12.04 -3.11 1.46
CA PRO A 152 13.04 -2.47 0.62
C PRO A 152 13.84 -1.43 1.43
N ALA A 153 15.13 -1.27 1.09
CA ALA A 153 15.98 -0.28 1.74
C ALA A 153 15.40 1.13 1.57
N GLN A 154 15.18 1.83 2.69
CA GLN A 154 14.78 3.24 2.67
C GLN A 154 15.98 4.10 2.25
N SER A 155 15.82 4.84 1.15
CA SER A 155 16.86 5.76 0.68
C SER A 155 16.75 7.09 1.42
N LEU A 156 17.62 7.30 2.42
CA LEU A 156 17.68 8.56 3.18
C LEU A 156 18.27 9.72 2.36
N LEU A 157 19.07 9.41 1.33
CA LEU A 157 19.74 10.38 0.46
C LEU A 157 19.12 10.43 -0.93
N ASP A 158 17.80 10.33 -1.01
CA ASP A 158 17.06 10.60 -2.23
C ASP A 158 16.99 12.12 -2.46
N PRO A 159 17.46 12.66 -3.60
CA PRO A 159 17.33 14.09 -3.93
C PRO A 159 15.92 14.63 -3.77
N GLN A 160 14.90 13.82 -4.05
CA GLN A 160 13.50 14.21 -3.85
C GLN A 160 13.19 14.41 -2.37
N LEU A 161 13.53 13.45 -1.50
CA LEU A 161 13.32 13.55 -0.06
C LEU A 161 14.12 14.69 0.57
N LEU A 162 15.39 14.83 0.17
CA LEU A 162 16.27 15.90 0.62
C LEU A 162 15.73 17.28 0.22
N SER A 163 15.13 17.44 -0.95
CA SER A 163 14.54 18.72 -1.38
C SER A 163 13.38 19.15 -0.47
N VAL A 164 12.54 18.20 -0.04
CA VAL A 164 11.43 18.45 0.88
C VAL A 164 11.96 18.84 2.26
N TYR A 165 12.97 18.14 2.77
CA TYR A 165 13.59 18.51 4.04
C TYR A 165 14.32 19.86 3.98
N ALA A 166 14.99 20.17 2.88
CA ALA A 166 15.61 21.48 2.68
C ALA A 166 14.57 22.61 2.67
N LEU A 167 13.44 22.41 1.98
CA LEU A 167 12.34 23.38 1.97
C LEU A 167 11.73 23.57 3.36
N LEU A 168 11.50 22.47 4.10
CA LEU A 168 11.02 22.52 5.48
C LEU A 168 12.01 23.24 6.39
N ALA A 169 13.31 22.95 6.26
CA ALA A 169 14.36 23.62 7.01
C ALA A 169 14.44 25.12 6.69
N LEU A 170 14.24 25.52 5.43
CA LEU A 170 14.17 26.92 5.03
C LEU A 170 12.93 27.62 5.59
N LEU A 171 11.77 26.96 5.60
CA LEU A 171 10.54 27.51 6.18
C LEU A 171 10.68 27.73 7.69
N VAL A 172 11.12 26.70 8.42
CA VAL A 172 11.33 26.77 9.87
C VAL A 172 12.45 27.76 10.19
N GLY A 173 13.54 27.74 9.44
CA GLY A 173 14.66 28.68 9.57
C GLY A 173 14.24 30.11 9.29
N GLY A 174 13.40 30.35 8.28
CA GLY A 174 12.85 31.67 7.97
C GLY A 174 11.97 32.22 9.08
N ILE A 175 11.07 31.39 9.63
CA ILE A 175 10.23 31.77 10.77
C ILE A 175 11.10 32.07 12.00
N ALA A 176 12.05 31.19 12.31
CA ALA A 176 12.97 31.38 13.44
C ALA A 176 13.83 32.64 13.27
N TYR A 177 14.28 32.93 12.04
CA TYR A 177 15.04 34.14 11.73
C TYR A 177 14.20 35.41 11.92
N VAL A 178 12.95 35.45 11.46
CA VAL A 178 12.05 36.58 11.67
C VAL A 178 11.74 36.75 13.16
N ALA A 179 11.49 35.66 13.89
CA ALA A 179 11.24 35.71 15.33
C ALA A 179 12.48 36.20 16.10
N TYR A 180 13.67 35.71 15.75
CA TYR A 180 14.92 36.14 16.36
C TYR A 180 15.17 37.63 16.13
N THR A 181 15.07 38.08 14.88
CA THR A 181 15.32 39.48 14.51
C THR A 181 14.28 40.44 15.10
N SER A 182 13.02 40.02 15.26
CA SER A 182 11.94 40.86 15.79
C SER A 182 11.90 40.93 17.31
N TYR A 183 12.19 39.84 18.01
CA TYR A 183 11.99 39.75 19.47
C TYR A 183 13.28 39.57 20.27
N VAL A 184 14.23 38.78 19.77
CA VAL A 184 15.42 38.41 20.53
C VAL A 184 16.54 39.43 20.32
N ALA A 185 16.88 39.74 19.07
CA ALA A 185 17.96 40.66 18.73
C ALA A 185 17.77 42.08 19.30
N PRO A 186 16.55 42.69 19.29
CA PRO A 186 16.34 44.01 19.90
C PRO A 186 16.44 43.98 21.43
N SER A 187 16.04 42.88 22.07
CA SER A 187 16.13 42.69 23.53
C SER A 187 17.60 42.60 24.00
N LEU A 188 18.47 42.03 23.17
CA LEU A 188 19.91 41.90 23.45
C LEU A 188 20.71 43.18 23.17
N ARG A 189 20.17 44.13 22.39
CA ARG A 189 20.81 45.44 22.15
C ARG A 189 20.60 46.34 23.37
N THR A 190 21.50 46.23 24.34
CA THR A 190 21.53 47.12 25.51
C THR A 190 21.75 48.57 25.07
N LYS A 191 20.95 49.49 25.63
CA LYS A 191 20.88 50.91 25.29
C LYS A 191 22.26 51.57 25.17
N ALA A 192 22.63 52.03 23.97
CA ALA A 192 23.70 53.00 23.83
C ALA A 192 23.27 54.30 24.58
N PRO A 193 24.16 54.92 25.37
CA PRO A 193 23.79 56.13 26.12
C PRO A 193 23.46 57.26 25.15
N ALA A 194 22.27 57.84 25.31
CA ALA A 194 21.84 59.00 24.56
C ALA A 194 22.85 60.14 24.75
N LYS A 195 23.54 60.53 23.67
CA LYS A 195 24.38 61.73 23.64
C LYS A 195 23.49 62.93 23.99
N LYS A 196 23.65 63.48 25.20
CA LYS A 196 22.95 64.69 25.64
C LYS A 196 23.21 65.79 24.61
N ARG A 197 22.16 66.21 23.90
CA ARG A 197 22.19 67.42 23.07
C ARG A 197 22.43 68.58 24.04
N THR A 198 23.60 69.20 23.95
CA THR A 198 23.91 70.47 24.61
C THR A 198 22.88 71.51 24.21
N ALA A 199 22.40 72.27 25.19
CA ALA A 199 21.38 73.29 25.05
C ALA A 199 21.81 74.35 24.02
N ALA A 200 20.96 74.62 23.03
CA ALA A 200 21.07 75.81 22.19
C ALA A 200 20.51 77.02 22.97
N PRO A 201 21.12 78.23 22.89
CA PRO A 201 20.65 79.39 23.63
C PRO A 201 19.28 79.89 23.13
N ALA A 202 18.55 80.54 24.04
CA ALA A 202 17.18 81.06 23.88
C ALA A 202 17.00 82.02 22.67
N PRO A 203 15.79 82.09 22.09
CA PRO A 203 15.51 82.90 20.90
C PRO A 203 15.36 84.39 21.23
N ALA A 204 15.99 85.24 20.43
CA ALA A 204 15.73 86.68 20.39
C ALA A 204 14.37 86.97 19.68
N PRO A 205 13.63 88.02 20.08
CA PRO A 205 12.24 88.21 19.68
C PRO A 205 12.07 88.71 18.24
N ALA A 206 10.94 88.27 17.68
CA ALA A 206 10.37 88.47 16.36
C ALA A 206 10.58 89.85 15.69
N SER A 207 10.99 89.81 14.42
CA SER A 207 10.69 90.84 13.42
C SER A 207 10.01 90.19 12.22
N SER A 208 8.71 90.51 12.09
CA SER A 208 7.84 90.46 10.91
C SER A 208 8.41 89.93 9.59
N ALA A 209 7.98 88.73 9.20
CA ALA A 209 7.82 88.33 7.80
C ALA A 209 6.72 87.26 7.76
N SER A 210 5.47 87.70 7.74
CA SER A 210 4.31 86.86 7.49
C SER A 210 4.26 86.54 5.99
N ASP A 211 4.89 85.44 5.58
CA ASP A 211 4.75 84.91 4.22
C ASP A 211 3.45 84.11 4.08
N ASP A 212 2.60 84.69 3.25
CA ASP A 212 1.19 84.46 2.94
C ASP A 212 0.98 83.25 2.00
N TRP A 213 1.68 82.13 2.23
CA TRP A 213 1.79 81.05 1.22
C TRP A 213 1.15 79.70 1.58
N LEU A 214 0.45 79.56 2.71
CA LEU A 214 -0.11 78.26 3.13
C LEU A 214 -1.64 78.17 2.92
N PRO A 215 -2.14 77.41 1.92
CA PRO A 215 -3.57 77.16 1.76
C PRO A 215 -4.15 76.37 2.95
N LYS A 216 -5.21 76.92 3.55
CA LYS A 216 -5.93 76.38 4.72
C LYS A 216 -6.78 75.17 4.34
N GLU A 217 -6.22 73.97 4.44
CA GLU A 217 -7.04 72.74 4.52
C GLU A 217 -6.91 72.10 5.91
N ARG A 218 -7.82 72.54 6.78
CA ARG A 218 -7.97 72.15 8.18
C ARG A 218 -8.99 71.01 8.27
N ASN A 219 -8.56 69.77 8.19
CA ASN A 219 -9.41 68.60 8.49
C ASN A 219 -9.23 68.15 9.95
N LEU A 220 -9.83 68.89 10.89
CA LEU A 220 -10.02 68.43 12.27
C LEU A 220 -11.41 67.81 12.40
N ARG A 221 -11.49 66.47 12.49
CA ARG A 221 -12.75 65.77 12.80
C ARG A 221 -13.13 66.02 14.28
N PRO A 222 -14.38 66.35 14.61
CA PRO A 222 -14.80 66.51 16.00
C PRO A 222 -15.01 65.14 16.68
N ARG A 223 -14.44 64.98 17.88
CA ARG A 223 -14.62 63.83 18.77
C ARG A 223 -15.95 63.96 19.52
N LYS A 224 -16.89 63.03 19.28
CA LYS A 224 -18.16 62.94 20.05
C LYS A 224 -17.88 62.55 21.51
N GLN A 225 -18.40 63.32 22.47
CA GLN A 225 -18.44 62.97 23.90
C GLN A 225 -19.78 62.30 24.25
N ALA A 226 -19.75 61.28 25.10
CA ALA A 226 -20.91 60.49 25.53
C ALA A 226 -21.71 61.18 26.66
N PRO A 227 -23.03 60.90 26.82
CA PRO A 227 -23.88 61.60 27.78
C PRO A 227 -23.86 60.96 29.18
N LYS A 228 -23.90 61.82 30.21
CA LYS A 228 -24.03 61.47 31.62
C LYS A 228 -25.52 61.43 32.00
N LYS A 229 -26.01 60.28 32.48
CA LYS A 229 -27.38 60.09 33.00
C LYS A 229 -27.57 60.88 34.31
N LYS A 230 -28.76 61.48 34.45
CA LYS A 230 -29.38 61.76 35.76
C LYS A 230 -30.41 60.68 36.02
#